data_AF-A0A7D4BRJ9-F1
#
_entry.id   AF-A0A7D4BRJ9-F1
#
_cell.length_a   1.000
_cell.length_b   1.000
_cell.length_c   1.000
_cell.angle_alpha   90.00
_cell.angle_beta   90.00
_cell.angle_gamma   90.00
#
_symmetry.space_group_name_H-M   'P 1'
#
loop_
_entity.id
_entity.type
_entity.pdbx_description
1 polymer ?
#
loop_
_entity_poly.entity_id
_entity_poly.type
_entity_poly.pdbx_seq_one_letter_code
_entity_poly.pdbx_strand_id
1 'polypeptide(L)'
;MNLMSSKAKIVETLIRRGNELFRLPYKKIKFTGNEEADNLLNNINQFPHAFVLACIMDRQIKAERAWLIPYFISQEIGGFDFKRLLKLDLNSLKKFLKEKVCIDLMILWREIFIPQSNLFMQNIMITHQIFGKTIQKVPLLSLDFLNLKGSE
;
A
#
# COMPACT_ATOMS: atom_id res chain seq x y z
N MET A 1 -24.60 -11.20 33.25
CA MET A 1 -24.45 -11.32 31.78
C MET A 1 -22.99 -11.65 31.48
N ASN A 2 -22.71 -12.82 30.89
CA ASN A 2 -21.36 -13.41 30.85
C ASN A 2 -20.48 -12.74 29.78
N LEU A 3 -19.49 -11.95 30.20
CA LEU A 3 -18.57 -11.18 29.34
C LEU A 3 -17.75 -12.07 28.38
N MET A 4 -17.53 -13.35 28.72
CA MET A 4 -16.84 -14.31 27.86
C MET A 4 -17.68 -14.70 26.63
N SER A 5 -19.01 -14.65 26.74
CA SER A 5 -19.92 -14.94 25.63
C SER A 5 -19.97 -13.80 24.60
N SER A 6 -19.80 -12.54 25.00
CA SER A 6 -19.83 -11.40 24.08
C SER A 6 -18.57 -11.33 23.21
N LYS A 7 -17.38 -11.52 23.79
CA LYS A 7 -16.11 -11.53 23.04
C LYS A 7 -16.07 -12.65 22.00
N ALA A 8 -16.51 -13.86 22.37
CA ALA A 8 -16.59 -14.99 21.45
C ALA A 8 -17.50 -14.70 20.24
N LYS A 9 -18.68 -14.10 20.47
CA LYS A 9 -19.59 -13.69 19.40
C LYS A 9 -19.00 -12.64 18.46
N ILE A 10 -18.23 -11.69 19.00
CA ILE A 10 -17.54 -10.67 18.19
C ILE A 10 -16.49 -11.35 17.30
N VAL A 11 -15.65 -12.22 17.87
CA VAL A 11 -14.61 -12.94 17.12
C VAL A 11 -15.23 -13.78 16.01
N GLU A 12 -16.28 -14.54 16.31
CA GLU A 12 -17.01 -15.35 15.34
C GLU A 12 -17.57 -14.48 14.19
N THR A 13 -18.16 -13.34 14.53
CA THR A 13 -18.69 -12.40 13.54
C THR A 13 -17.59 -11.84 12.62
N LEU A 14 -16.44 -11.45 13.18
CA LEU A 14 -15.31 -10.95 12.40
C LEU A 14 -14.72 -12.04 11.49
N ILE A 15 -14.57 -13.27 11.98
CA ILE A 15 -14.10 -14.41 11.18
C ILE A 15 -15.07 -14.69 10.04
N ARG A 16 -16.38 -14.73 10.31
CA ARG A 16 -17.39 -14.96 9.28
C ARG A 16 -17.36 -13.87 8.21
N ARG A 17 -17.37 -12.59 8.60
CA ARG A 17 -17.32 -11.45 7.68
C ARG A 17 -16.03 -11.43 6.85
N GLY A 18 -14.88 -11.69 7.46
CA GLY A 18 -13.60 -11.77 6.76
C GLY A 18 -13.60 -12.88 5.70
N ASN A 19 -14.16 -14.05 6.02
CA ASN A 19 -14.31 -15.15 5.07
C ASN A 19 -15.28 -14.84 3.93
N GLU A 20 -16.40 -14.16 4.21
CA GLU A 20 -17.33 -13.68 3.17
C GLU A 20 -16.62 -12.75 2.20
N LEU A 21 -15.89 -11.75 2.70
CA LEU A 21 -15.12 -10.81 1.89
C LEU A 21 -14.02 -11.50 1.06
N PHE A 22 -13.31 -12.46 1.65
CA PHE A 22 -12.21 -13.17 0.99
C PHE A 22 -12.68 -14.11 -0.15
N ARG A 23 -13.96 -14.49 -0.15
CA ARG A 23 -14.58 -15.29 -1.20
C ARG A 23 -15.10 -14.47 -2.37
N LEU A 24 -15.20 -13.14 -2.22
CA LEU A 24 -15.64 -12.28 -3.30
C LEU A 24 -14.69 -12.36 -4.50
N PRO A 25 -15.23 -12.27 -5.74
CA PRO A 25 -14.39 -12.19 -6.92
C PRO A 25 -13.54 -10.92 -6.86
N TYR A 26 -12.37 -10.98 -7.50
CA TYR A 26 -11.51 -9.82 -7.63
C TYR A 26 -12.28 -8.66 -8.30
N LYS A 27 -12.17 -7.48 -7.69
CA LYS A 27 -12.71 -6.23 -8.23
C LYS A 27 -11.57 -5.24 -8.34
N LYS A 28 -11.38 -4.69 -9.55
CA LYS A 28 -10.43 -3.59 -9.79
C LYS A 28 -10.82 -2.42 -8.90
N ILE A 29 -9.86 -1.94 -8.11
CA ILE A 29 -10.06 -0.80 -7.22
C ILE A 29 -9.72 0.49 -7.96
N LYS A 30 -10.54 1.52 -7.75
CA LYS A 30 -10.26 2.88 -8.18
C LYS A 30 -9.60 3.63 -7.04
N PHE A 31 -8.29 3.79 -7.06
CA PHE A 31 -7.53 4.44 -5.99
C PHE A 31 -7.38 5.94 -6.24
N THR A 32 -7.17 6.32 -7.49
CA THR A 32 -6.76 7.67 -7.88
C THR A 32 -7.76 8.36 -8.81
N GLY A 33 -8.64 7.59 -9.45
CA GLY A 33 -9.47 8.08 -10.56
C GLY A 33 -8.73 8.19 -11.90
N ASN A 34 -7.41 8.00 -11.92
CA ASN A 34 -6.61 7.83 -13.13
C ASN A 34 -6.55 6.34 -13.49
N GLU A 35 -7.08 5.98 -14.66
CA GLU A 35 -7.21 4.58 -15.06
C GLU A 35 -5.87 3.85 -15.22
N GLU A 36 -4.83 4.54 -15.70
CA GLU A 36 -3.49 3.96 -15.88
C GLU A 36 -2.79 3.74 -14.54
N ALA A 37 -2.89 4.70 -13.62
CA ALA A 37 -2.38 4.55 -12.27
C ALA A 37 -3.10 3.41 -11.53
N ASP A 38 -4.43 3.36 -11.64
CA ASP A 38 -5.22 2.29 -11.07
C ASP A 38 -4.86 0.93 -11.70
N ASN A 39 -4.62 0.85 -13.01
CA ASN A 39 -4.14 -0.37 -13.67
C ASN A 39 -2.80 -0.84 -13.12
N LEU A 40 -1.84 0.07 -12.95
CA LEU A 40 -0.52 -0.24 -12.38
C LEU A 40 -0.64 -0.78 -10.95
N LEU A 41 -1.42 -0.11 -10.11
CA LEU A 41 -1.63 -0.49 -8.70
C LEU A 41 -2.37 -1.82 -8.54
N ASN A 42 -3.29 -2.11 -9.45
CA ASN A 42 -4.06 -3.35 -9.45
C ASN A 42 -3.29 -4.52 -10.09
N ASN A 43 -2.18 -4.27 -10.79
CA ASN A 43 -1.35 -5.30 -11.40
C ASN A 43 -0.39 -5.95 -10.37
N ILE A 44 -0.99 -6.53 -9.33
CA ILE A 44 -0.25 -7.15 -8.21
C ILE A 44 0.57 -8.37 -8.67
N ASN A 45 0.15 -9.05 -9.73
CA ASN A 45 0.85 -10.23 -10.23
C ASN A 45 2.20 -9.90 -10.87
N GLN A 46 2.33 -8.74 -11.53
CA GLN A 46 3.56 -8.34 -12.22
C GLN A 46 4.35 -7.27 -11.46
N PHE A 47 3.64 -6.34 -10.82
CA PHE A 47 4.24 -5.18 -10.14
C PHE A 47 3.71 -5.01 -8.71
N PRO A 48 3.84 -6.03 -7.83
CA PRO A 48 3.33 -5.94 -6.45
C PRO A 48 3.96 -4.78 -5.68
N HIS A 49 5.20 -4.43 -6.00
CA HIS A 49 5.91 -3.30 -5.39
C HIS A 49 5.34 -1.93 -5.74
N ALA A 50 4.54 -1.79 -6.81
CA ALA A 50 3.82 -0.54 -7.09
C ALA A 50 2.79 -0.24 -6.01
N PHE A 51 1.99 -1.25 -5.66
CA PHE A 51 1.02 -1.15 -4.58
C PHE A 51 1.70 -0.89 -3.23
N VAL A 52 2.77 -1.64 -2.92
CA VAL A 52 3.53 -1.44 -1.66
C VAL A 52 4.11 -0.03 -1.58
N LEU A 53 4.65 0.49 -2.69
CA LEU A 53 5.18 1.85 -2.71
C LEU A 53 4.07 2.88 -2.46
N ALA A 54 2.89 2.74 -3.07
CA ALA A 54 1.74 3.61 -2.76
C ALA A 54 1.41 3.57 -1.26
N CYS A 55 1.36 2.39 -0.64
CA CYS A 55 1.09 2.28 0.81
C CYS A 55 2.16 2.96 1.68
N ILE A 56 3.44 2.89 1.29
CA ILE A 56 4.52 3.58 2.00
C ILE A 56 4.37 5.10 1.88
N MET A 57 3.96 5.55 0.70
CA MET A 57 3.79 6.98 0.41
C MET A 57 2.49 7.55 0.97
N ASP A 58 1.49 6.72 1.25
CA ASP A 58 0.21 7.10 1.86
C ASP A 58 0.37 7.34 3.38
N ARG A 59 1.37 8.15 3.72
CA ARG A 59 1.67 8.60 5.07
C ARG A 59 1.70 10.12 5.07
N GLN A 60 0.74 10.72 5.77
CA GLN A 60 0.67 12.17 6.02
C GLN A 60 0.49 13.05 4.76
N ILE A 61 -0.05 12.49 3.68
CA ILE A 61 -0.48 13.21 2.48
C ILE A 61 -1.85 12.70 2.04
N LYS A 62 -2.56 13.45 1.19
CA LYS A 62 -3.86 13.02 0.64
C LYS A 62 -3.70 11.73 -0.16
N ALA A 63 -4.58 10.77 0.08
CA ALA A 63 -4.53 9.45 -0.56
C ALA A 63 -4.52 9.56 -2.09
N GLU A 64 -5.36 10.42 -2.68
CA GLU A 64 -5.43 10.57 -4.13
C GLU A 64 -4.07 10.97 -4.73
N ARG A 65 -3.27 11.77 -4.00
CA ARG A 65 -1.91 12.15 -4.41
C ARG A 65 -0.90 11.05 -4.15
N ALA A 66 -0.97 10.39 -2.98
CA ALA A 66 -0.03 9.34 -2.62
C ALA A 66 -0.07 8.17 -3.61
N TRP A 67 -1.28 7.79 -3.98
CA TRP A 67 -1.53 6.63 -4.81
C TRP A 67 -1.17 6.88 -6.29
N LEU A 68 -1.01 8.15 -6.72
CA LEU A 68 -0.48 8.50 -8.05
C LEU A 68 1.06 8.41 -8.14
N ILE A 69 1.77 8.38 -7.01
CA ILE A 69 3.25 8.44 -7.00
C ILE A 69 3.89 7.27 -7.76
N PRO A 70 3.49 5.99 -7.59
CA PRO A 70 4.08 4.90 -8.35
C PRO A 70 3.90 5.08 -9.86
N TYR A 71 2.75 5.60 -10.28
CA TYR A 71 2.48 5.90 -11.68
C TYR A 71 3.43 6.98 -12.20
N PHE A 72 3.58 8.11 -11.49
CA PHE A 72 4.50 9.16 -11.92
C PHE A 72 5.96 8.68 -11.99
N ILE A 73 6.40 7.90 -11.01
CA ILE A 73 7.74 7.29 -11.05
C ILE A 73 7.88 6.36 -12.26
N SER A 74 6.83 5.59 -12.59
CA SER A 74 6.85 4.71 -13.76
C SER A 74 7.02 5.45 -15.08
N GLN A 75 6.42 6.64 -15.20
CA GLN A 75 6.58 7.49 -16.37
C GLN A 75 8.02 8.02 -16.48
N GLU A 76 8.61 8.44 -15.36
CA GLU A 76 9.97 8.98 -15.32
C GLU A 76 11.03 7.95 -15.73
N ILE A 77 10.89 6.69 -15.29
CA ILE A 77 11.87 5.63 -15.57
C ILE A 77 11.51 4.74 -16.77
N GLY A 78 10.41 5.05 -17.47
CA GLY A 78 9.93 4.32 -18.64
C GLY A 78 9.51 2.88 -18.35
N GLY A 79 8.84 2.66 -17.21
CA GLY A 79 8.38 1.36 -16.74
C GLY A 79 8.39 1.25 -15.23
N PHE A 80 7.96 0.12 -14.67
CA PHE A 80 7.96 -0.07 -13.22
C PHE A 80 8.53 -1.41 -12.79
N ASP A 81 9.51 -1.96 -13.52
CA ASP A 81 10.20 -3.16 -13.08
C ASP A 81 11.21 -2.86 -11.95
N PHE A 82 11.44 -3.85 -11.11
CA PHE A 82 12.30 -3.69 -9.92
C PHE A 82 13.75 -3.34 -10.29
N LYS A 83 14.26 -3.81 -11.45
CA LYS A 83 15.63 -3.51 -11.89
C LYS A 83 15.80 -2.04 -12.23
N ARG A 84 14.78 -1.39 -12.82
CA ARG A 84 14.79 0.06 -13.06
C ARG A 84 14.71 0.86 -11.78
N LEU A 85 13.86 0.43 -10.83
CA LEU A 85 13.74 1.10 -9.53
C LEU A 85 15.06 1.12 -8.77
N LEU A 86 15.85 0.03 -8.83
CA LEU A 86 17.17 -0.03 -8.20
C LEU A 86 18.20 0.93 -8.81
N LYS A 87 17.98 1.40 -10.04
CA LYS A 87 18.86 2.35 -10.73
C LYS A 87 18.49 3.81 -10.44
N LEU A 88 17.39 4.07 -9.73
CA LEU A 88 17.01 5.42 -9.36
C LEU A 88 18.00 6.00 -8.35
N ASP A 89 18.62 7.10 -8.74
CA ASP A 89 19.38 7.95 -7.84
C ASP A 89 18.42 8.65 -6.86
N LEU A 90 18.79 8.63 -5.58
CA LEU A 90 18.02 9.22 -4.49
C LEU A 90 17.83 10.73 -4.67
N ASN A 91 18.80 11.45 -5.23
CA ASN A 91 18.71 12.89 -5.42
C ASN A 91 17.74 13.26 -6.55
N SER A 92 17.77 12.52 -7.66
CA SER A 92 16.81 12.63 -8.77
C SER A 92 15.40 12.32 -8.30
N LEU A 93 15.22 11.25 -7.53
CA LEU A 93 13.93 10.91 -6.95
C LEU A 93 13.42 11.99 -5.98
N LYS A 94 14.31 12.56 -5.16
CA LYS A 94 13.97 13.67 -4.26
C LYS A 94 13.51 14.90 -5.01
N LYS A 95 14.27 15.30 -6.03
CA LYS A 95 13.94 16.43 -6.90
C LYS A 95 12.59 16.23 -7.57
N PHE A 96 12.37 15.05 -8.15
CA PHE A 96 11.11 14.66 -8.77
C PHE A 96 9.92 14.75 -7.81
N LEU A 97 10.02 14.14 -6.63
CA LEU A 97 8.93 14.11 -5.65
C LEU A 97 8.62 15.51 -5.09
N LYS A 98 9.65 16.37 -4.96
CA LYS A 98 9.47 17.77 -4.58
C LYS A 98 8.75 18.56 -5.67
N GLU A 99 9.16 18.42 -6.93
CA GLU A 99 8.61 19.18 -8.06
C GLU A 99 7.22 18.72 -8.48
N LYS A 100 6.96 17.41 -8.50
CA LYS A 100 5.72 16.84 -9.06
C LYS A 100 4.66 16.55 -8.02
N VAL A 101 5.07 16.23 -6.79
CA VAL A 101 4.16 15.77 -5.75
C VAL A 101 4.11 16.75 -4.57
N CYS A 102 5.02 17.72 -4.51
CA CYS A 102 5.15 18.68 -3.42
C CYS A 102 5.33 17.98 -2.06
N ILE A 103 6.08 16.87 -2.06
CA ILE A 103 6.46 16.15 -0.86
C ILE A 103 7.88 16.54 -0.51
N ASP A 104 8.07 17.29 0.57
CA ASP A 104 9.39 17.44 1.17
C ASP A 104 9.72 16.14 1.94
N LEU A 105 10.42 15.23 1.27
CA LEU A 105 10.94 13.99 1.85
C LEU A 105 11.75 14.24 3.13
N MET A 106 12.25 15.46 3.34
CA MET A 106 13.02 15.84 4.52
C MET A 106 12.22 15.78 5.83
N ILE A 107 10.88 15.85 5.79
CA ILE A 107 10.01 15.65 6.97
C ILE A 107 9.69 14.16 7.19
N LEU A 108 9.56 13.38 6.11
CA LEU A 108 9.22 11.94 6.16
C LEU A 108 10.39 11.06 6.63
N TRP A 109 11.63 11.38 6.27
CA TRP A 109 12.78 10.52 6.58
C TRP A 109 13.31 10.68 8.00
N ARG A 110 13.19 11.88 8.62
CA ARG A 110 13.76 12.16 9.95
C ARG A 110 12.92 11.60 11.10
N GLU A 111 11.59 11.60 10.97
CA GLU A 111 10.70 11.21 12.08
C GLU A 111 10.21 9.76 12.01
N ILE A 112 10.19 9.14 10.82
CA ILE A 112 9.54 7.82 10.63
C ILE A 112 10.55 6.67 10.42
N PHE A 113 11.69 6.91 9.76
CA PHE A 113 12.50 5.81 9.21
C PHE A 113 13.65 5.33 10.12
N ILE A 114 14.27 6.20 10.92
CA ILE A 114 15.38 5.81 11.81
C ILE A 114 14.97 4.75 12.86
N PRO A 115 13.76 4.77 13.45
CA PRO A 115 13.39 3.75 14.44
C PRO A 115 12.81 2.46 13.84
N GLN A 116 12.16 2.52 12.66
CA GLN A 116 11.31 1.43 12.13
C GLN A 116 11.97 0.58 11.04
N SER A 117 12.99 1.09 10.37
CA SER A 117 13.63 0.43 9.23
C SER A 117 14.33 -0.90 9.60
N ASN A 118 14.86 -1.00 10.83
CA ASN A 118 15.52 -2.21 11.29
C ASN A 118 14.53 -3.36 11.56
N LEU A 119 13.32 -3.05 12.03
CA LEU A 119 12.27 -4.05 12.31
C LEU A 119 11.45 -4.39 11.06
N PHE A 120 11.21 -3.42 10.17
CA PHE A 120 10.44 -3.60 8.94
C PHE A 120 11.20 -4.40 7.87
N MET A 121 12.52 -4.20 7.73
CA MET A 121 13.34 -5.00 6.81
C MET A 121 13.46 -6.46 7.27
N GLN A 122 13.51 -6.71 8.57
CA GLN A 122 13.45 -8.07 9.13
C GLN A 122 12.10 -8.74 8.86
N ASN A 123 10.99 -8.00 8.98
CA ASN A 123 9.65 -8.53 8.71
C ASN A 123 9.36 -8.75 7.22
N ILE A 124 9.89 -7.94 6.31
CA ILE A 124 9.74 -8.16 4.84
C ILE A 124 10.48 -9.43 4.39
N MET A 125 11.68 -9.69 4.93
CA MET A 125 12.42 -10.93 4.64
C MET A 125 11.65 -12.17 5.11
N ILE A 126 10.99 -12.09 6.27
CA ILE A 126 10.16 -13.17 6.82
C ILE A 126 8.86 -13.35 6.00
N THR A 127 8.21 -12.27 5.58
CA THR A 127 6.97 -12.38 4.79
C THR A 127 7.21 -12.90 3.38
N HIS A 128 8.36 -12.63 2.76
CA HIS A 128 8.70 -13.23 1.46
C HIS A 128 8.93 -14.75 1.56
N GLN A 129 9.34 -15.25 2.73
CA GLN A 129 9.54 -16.68 3.01
C GLN A 129 8.23 -17.41 3.41
N ILE A 130 7.24 -16.69 3.95
CA ILE A 130 5.96 -17.25 4.42
C ILE A 130 4.79 -17.03 3.43
N PHE A 131 4.74 -15.92 2.69
CA PHE A 131 3.55 -15.48 1.92
C PHE A 131 3.64 -15.65 0.40
N GLY A 132 4.59 -16.43 -0.11
CA GLY A 132 4.78 -16.67 -1.56
C GLY A 132 3.59 -17.27 -2.33
N LYS A 133 2.42 -17.49 -1.70
CA LYS A 133 1.21 -18.06 -2.34
C LYS A 133 -0.11 -17.32 -2.08
N THR A 134 -0.17 -16.24 -1.29
CA THR A 134 -1.47 -15.74 -0.75
C THR A 134 -1.81 -14.28 -1.11
N ILE A 135 -1.07 -13.65 -2.02
CA ILE A 135 -1.22 -12.20 -2.32
C ILE A 135 -2.43 -11.88 -3.22
N GLN A 136 -3.11 -12.87 -3.82
CA GLN A 136 -4.18 -12.61 -4.80
C GLN A 136 -5.51 -12.05 -4.23
N LYS A 137 -5.67 -11.90 -2.90
CA LYS A 137 -7.00 -11.64 -2.29
C LYS A 137 -7.06 -10.52 -1.23
N VAL A 138 -5.98 -9.77 -1.04
CA VAL A 138 -5.90 -8.68 -0.06
C VAL A 138 -6.51 -7.32 -0.46
N PRO A 139 -7.11 -7.05 -1.67
CA PRO A 139 -7.53 -5.68 -1.98
C PRO A 139 -8.75 -5.15 -1.18
N LEU A 140 -9.56 -6.01 -0.56
CA LEU A 140 -10.84 -5.58 0.06
C LEU A 140 -10.68 -4.93 1.44
N LEU A 141 -9.66 -5.31 2.22
CA LEU A 141 -9.50 -4.80 3.59
C LEU A 141 -8.92 -3.38 3.67
N SER A 142 -8.20 -2.91 2.63
CA SER A 142 -7.64 -1.56 2.61
C SER A 142 -8.67 -0.48 2.32
N LEU A 143 -9.73 -0.77 1.54
CA LEU A 143 -10.80 0.20 1.29
C LEU A 143 -11.63 0.51 2.53
N ASP A 144 -11.94 -0.51 3.34
CA ASP A 144 -12.70 -0.31 4.57
C ASP A 144 -11.90 0.56 5.57
N PHE A 145 -10.58 0.43 5.59
CA PHE A 145 -9.69 1.27 6.39
C PHE A 145 -9.59 2.72 5.89
N LEU A 146 -9.65 2.93 4.57
CA LEU A 146 -9.64 4.27 3.97
C LEU A 146 -10.99 4.99 4.16
N ASN A 147 -12.11 4.26 4.07
CA ASN A 147 -13.45 4.81 4.31
C ASN A 147 -13.69 5.19 5.77
N LEU A 148 -13.04 4.52 6.73
CA LEU A 148 -13.10 4.88 8.15
C LEU A 148 -12.38 6.19 8.49
N LYS A 149 -11.46 6.67 7.63
CA LYS A 149 -10.79 7.97 7.80
C LYS A 149 -11.51 9.13 7.12
N GLY A 150 -12.60 8.88 6.39
CA GLY A 150 -13.36 9.88 5.64
C GLY A 150 -14.64 10.37 6.33
N SER A 151 -14.88 9.99 7.59
CA SER A 151 -16.03 10.44 8.38
C SER A 151 -15.58 11.22 9.61
N GLU A 152 -15.02 12.41 9.37
CA GLU A 152 -15.00 13.56 10.29
C GLU A 152 -15.22 14.84 9.47
#